data_AF-A0A2S9Q0K3-F1
#
_entry.id   AF-A0A2S9Q0K3-F1
#
_cell.length_a   1.000
_cell.length_b   1.000
_cell.length_c   1.000
_cell.angle_alpha   90.00
_cell.angle_beta   90.00
_cell.angle_gamma   90.00
#
_symmetry.space_group_name_H-M   'P 1'
#
loop_
_entity.id
_entity.type
_entity.pdbx_description
1 polymer ?
#
loop_
_entity_poly.entity_id
_entity_poly.type
_entity_poly.pdbx_seq_one_letter_code
_entity_poly.pdbx_strand_id
1 'polypeptide(L)'
;MRISRKYALAVSAAAVLSVSAVTGAPAAAAGESAPRYQPEMVTALAGSLGVSEAAAVRRLDRQDAQQRRLAGLAEQGIATDGAFFSSAGELTVNAPDAVGAARIERAGLDARVPARGEGELEQIKAKLDALAAKRVPSGVASWGVDLASDTVTVEVSSDKGAAARAFLAEAAKHGAAVKVVRGQEQLAPQAVIYPGSQMTFNGYLCSVGYGAKDRNGKQYLVTAGHCIEDLPVLKYDGTRFAKGTNTRFAVGTRSVDMGIAALDSGNSIATAVGTWGNGGSVAVRGSSRAASGAALCKSGQTTKWTCGTVGSYNISVTYKDQNGGPDTVVSGLASSSVCTEGGDSGGAYISGNQAQGMTSGGPIGQKCTGGVNSRGSSYFQPLDDTLRYYGLTLNTN
;
A
#
# COMPACT_ATOMS: atom_id res chain seq x y z
N MET A 1 -31.41 -54.08 43.55
CA MET A 1 -32.14 -54.99 44.47
C MET A 1 -31.70 -54.60 45.87
N ARG A 2 -32.46 -53.95 46.76
CA ARG A 2 -33.91 -53.91 47.01
C ARG A 2 -34.27 -52.56 47.70
N ILE A 3 -35.40 -51.98 47.26
CA ILE A 3 -36.52 -51.40 48.06
C ILE A 3 -36.19 -50.04 48.76
N SER A 4 -36.63 -48.87 48.24
CA SER A 4 -37.97 -48.22 48.32
C SER A 4 -38.37 -47.86 49.75
N ARG A 5 -39.05 -46.78 50.18
CA ARG A 5 -40.04 -45.79 49.67
C ARG A 5 -40.45 -45.07 51.00
N LYS A 6 -40.71 -43.78 51.16
CA LYS A 6 -41.92 -43.02 50.75
C LYS A 6 -41.95 -41.70 51.59
N TYR A 7 -42.28 -40.60 50.90
CA TYR A 7 -43.21 -39.51 51.23
C TYR A 7 -43.65 -39.24 52.69
N ALA A 8 -43.69 -37.94 53.07
CA ALA A 8 -44.94 -37.23 53.37
C ALA A 8 -44.71 -35.72 53.59
N LEU A 9 -45.56 -34.90 52.96
CA LEU A 9 -45.77 -33.48 53.26
C LEU A 9 -46.55 -33.30 54.56
N ALA A 10 -46.29 -32.22 55.32
CA ALA A 10 -47.31 -31.51 56.10
C ALA A 10 -46.88 -30.08 56.48
N VAL A 11 -47.53 -29.12 55.82
CA VAL A 11 -48.02 -27.78 56.19
C VAL A 11 -47.78 -27.23 57.61
N SER A 12 -47.57 -25.90 57.67
CA SER A 12 -47.93 -24.88 58.71
C SER A 12 -46.69 -24.10 59.19
N ALA A 13 -46.64 -22.78 59.37
CA ALA A 13 -47.57 -21.67 59.23
C ALA A 13 -46.75 -20.36 59.20
N ALA A 14 -47.36 -19.30 58.66
CA ALA A 14 -46.76 -18.00 58.42
C ALA A 14 -46.46 -17.18 59.70
N ALA A 15 -45.38 -16.39 59.65
CA ALA A 15 -45.24 -15.14 60.39
C ALA A 15 -44.62 -14.10 59.45
N VAL A 16 -45.37 -13.05 59.17
CA VAL A 16 -45.06 -11.95 58.25
C VAL A 16 -44.22 -10.91 58.99
N LEU A 17 -43.01 -10.62 58.47
CA LEU A 17 -42.20 -9.47 58.86
C LEU A 17 -41.87 -8.68 57.59
N SER A 18 -42.53 -7.54 57.46
CA SER A 18 -42.41 -6.59 56.37
C SER A 18 -41.06 -5.87 56.44
N VAL A 19 -40.14 -6.21 55.54
CA VAL A 19 -38.93 -5.41 55.29
C VAL A 19 -39.13 -4.67 53.97
N SER A 20 -39.24 -3.33 54.06
CA SER A 20 -39.25 -2.44 52.91
C SER A 20 -37.87 -2.47 52.23
N ALA A 21 -37.75 -3.26 51.15
CA ALA A 21 -36.59 -3.22 50.29
C ALA A 21 -36.66 -1.98 49.40
N VAL A 22 -35.78 -1.01 49.65
CA VAL A 22 -35.46 0.06 48.69
C VAL A 22 -34.70 -0.61 47.54
N THR A 23 -35.39 -0.92 46.45
CA THR A 23 -34.75 -1.37 45.20
C THR A 23 -34.08 -0.16 44.56
N GLY A 24 -32.80 0.05 44.87
CA GLY A 24 -31.92 0.88 44.06
C GLY A 24 -31.78 0.22 42.68
N ALA A 25 -32.47 0.75 41.68
CA ALA A 25 -32.24 0.35 40.29
C ALA A 25 -30.77 0.63 39.93
N PRO A 26 -30.07 -0.29 39.25
CA PRO A 26 -28.74 0.02 38.75
C PRO A 26 -28.92 1.15 37.73
N ALA A 27 -28.23 2.27 37.95
CA ALA A 27 -28.06 3.29 36.94
C ALA A 27 -27.42 2.60 35.73
N ALA A 28 -28.18 2.48 34.64
CA ALA A 28 -27.64 2.06 33.36
C ALA A 28 -26.51 3.04 33.02
N ALA A 29 -25.27 2.55 33.03
CA ALA A 29 -24.16 3.27 32.42
C ALA A 29 -24.59 3.57 30.99
N ALA A 30 -24.80 4.86 30.69
CA ALA A 30 -25.00 5.32 29.33
C ALA A 30 -23.82 4.79 28.52
N GLY A 31 -24.09 3.83 27.62
CA GLY A 31 -23.05 3.25 26.78
C GLY A 31 -22.35 4.37 26.05
N GLU A 32 -21.03 4.46 26.19
CA GLU A 32 -20.20 5.32 25.34
C GLU A 32 -20.55 4.97 23.90
N SER A 33 -21.18 5.90 23.18
CA SER A 33 -21.45 5.72 21.77
C SER A 33 -20.11 5.45 21.09
N ALA A 34 -20.03 4.37 20.32
CA ALA A 34 -18.83 4.05 19.56
C ALA A 34 -18.34 5.30 18.82
N PRO A 35 -17.02 5.59 18.82
CA PRO A 35 -16.49 6.77 18.16
C PRO A 35 -17.00 6.85 16.72
N ARG A 36 -17.61 7.98 16.36
CA ARG A 36 -18.16 8.20 15.01
C ARG A 36 -17.10 8.07 13.91
N TYR A 37 -15.86 8.39 14.25
CA TYR A 37 -14.69 8.40 13.38
C TYR A 37 -13.60 7.49 13.95
N GLN A 38 -12.80 6.86 13.07
CA GLN A 38 -11.65 6.04 13.49
C GLN A 38 -10.59 6.91 14.20
N PRO A 39 -10.11 6.53 15.41
CA PRO A 39 -9.14 7.32 16.17
C PRO A 39 -7.86 7.65 15.41
N GLU A 40 -7.37 6.73 14.58
CA GLU A 40 -6.15 6.90 13.79
C GLU A 40 -6.30 8.00 12.74
N MET A 41 -7.49 8.10 12.11
CA MET A 41 -7.79 9.16 11.16
C MET A 41 -7.87 10.51 11.86
N VAL A 42 -8.51 10.57 13.04
CA VAL A 42 -8.62 11.80 13.83
C VAL A 42 -7.24 12.29 14.26
N THR A 43 -6.39 11.38 14.76
CA THR A 43 -5.01 11.69 15.17
C THR A 43 -4.21 12.25 14.00
N ALA A 44 -4.26 11.59 12.84
CA ALA A 44 -3.54 12.03 11.65
C ALA A 44 -4.04 13.39 11.14
N LEU A 45 -5.36 13.60 11.12
CA LEU A 45 -5.96 14.86 10.70
C LEU A 45 -5.59 16.00 11.66
N ALA A 46 -5.64 15.74 12.97
CA ALA A 46 -5.26 16.69 14.01
C ALA A 46 -3.78 17.11 13.87
N GLY A 47 -2.89 16.13 13.69
CA GLY A 47 -1.47 16.38 13.44
C GLY A 47 -1.22 17.19 12.17
N SER A 48 -1.89 16.85 11.07
CA SER A 48 -1.78 17.55 9.78
C SER A 48 -2.24 19.01 9.86
N LEU A 49 -3.35 19.26 10.57
CA LEU A 49 -3.92 20.59 10.73
C LEU A 49 -3.25 21.42 11.84
N GLY A 50 -2.41 20.81 12.68
CA GLY A 50 -1.82 21.46 13.85
C GLY A 50 -2.85 21.83 14.93
N VAL A 51 -3.89 21.01 15.11
CA VAL A 51 -4.99 21.25 16.08
C VAL A 51 -5.18 20.06 17.02
N SER A 52 -5.95 20.23 18.10
CA SER A 52 -6.34 19.11 18.97
C SER A 52 -7.25 18.11 18.24
N GLU A 53 -7.22 16.83 18.61
CA GLU A 53 -8.15 15.80 18.11
C GLU A 53 -9.62 16.19 18.27
N ALA A 54 -9.99 16.78 19.41
CA ALA A 54 -11.35 17.28 19.64
C ALA A 54 -11.75 18.38 18.62
N ALA A 55 -10.80 19.21 18.19
CA ALA A 55 -11.04 20.22 17.15
C ALA A 55 -11.16 19.59 15.75
N ALA A 56 -10.37 18.54 15.45
CA ALA A 56 -10.48 17.78 14.22
C ALA A 56 -11.85 17.07 14.12
N VAL A 57 -12.33 16.45 15.20
CA VAL A 57 -13.68 15.86 15.27
C VAL A 57 -14.76 16.92 15.04
N ARG A 58 -14.70 18.07 15.74
CA ARG A 58 -15.66 19.17 15.54
C ARG A 58 -15.68 19.68 14.10
N ARG A 59 -14.52 19.72 13.44
CA ARG A 59 -14.43 20.08 12.02
C ARG A 59 -15.16 19.05 11.15
N LEU A 60 -14.92 17.76 11.36
CA LEU A 60 -15.55 16.68 10.60
C LEU A 60 -17.08 16.67 10.77
N ASP A 61 -17.57 16.83 12.01
CA ASP A 61 -19.00 16.90 12.28
C ASP A 61 -19.66 18.10 11.58
N ARG A 62 -19.00 19.27 11.61
CA ARG A 62 -19.49 20.46 10.90
C ARG A 62 -19.52 20.24 9.39
N GLN A 63 -18.48 19.64 8.81
CA GLN A 63 -18.42 19.36 7.38
C GLN A 63 -19.50 18.35 6.95
N ASP A 64 -19.75 17.31 7.74
CA ASP A 64 -20.85 16.36 7.49
C ASP A 64 -22.23 17.07 7.51
N ALA A 65 -22.47 17.93 8.51
CA ALA A 65 -23.71 18.70 8.59
C ALA A 65 -23.88 19.65 7.38
N GLN A 66 -22.81 20.33 6.96
CA GLN A 66 -22.80 21.22 5.80
C GLN A 66 -23.04 20.44 4.49
N GLN A 67 -22.42 19.27 4.32
CA GLN A 67 -22.65 18.42 3.14
C GLN A 67 -24.07 17.87 3.07
N ARG A 68 -24.67 17.49 4.21
CA ARG A 68 -26.09 17.08 4.25
C ARG A 68 -27.03 18.20 3.82
N ARG A 69 -26.76 19.44 4.26
CA ARG A 69 -27.52 20.61 3.82
C ARG A 69 -27.36 20.87 2.33
N LEU A 70 -26.13 20.76 1.81
CA LEU A 70 -25.83 20.93 0.39
C LEU A 70 -26.62 19.93 -0.45
N ALA A 71 -26.61 18.66 -0.06
CA ALA A 71 -27.39 17.62 -0.74
C ALA A 71 -28.89 17.92 -0.76
N GLY A 72 -29.43 18.49 0.33
CA GLY A 72 -30.83 18.88 0.45
C GLY A 72 -31.26 20.10 -0.39
N LEU A 73 -30.32 20.88 -0.94
CA LEU A 73 -30.66 22.03 -1.79
C LEU A 73 -31.38 21.60 -3.07
N ALA A 74 -30.96 20.49 -3.68
CA ALA A 74 -31.55 19.97 -4.91
C ALA A 74 -33.03 19.56 -4.70
N GLU A 75 -33.33 18.94 -3.56
CA GLU A 75 -34.70 18.55 -3.18
C GLU A 75 -35.61 19.78 -2.98
N GLN A 76 -35.03 20.92 -2.59
CA GLN A 76 -35.71 22.22 -2.45
C GLN A 76 -35.79 23.01 -3.78
N GLY A 77 -35.34 22.41 -4.89
CA GLY A 77 -35.26 23.07 -6.20
C GLY A 77 -34.35 24.29 -6.22
N ILE A 78 -33.32 24.31 -5.36
CA ILE A 78 -32.31 25.37 -5.32
C ILE A 78 -31.16 24.94 -6.23
N ALA A 79 -30.97 25.68 -7.33
CA ALA A 79 -29.86 25.45 -8.24
C ALA A 79 -28.54 25.96 -7.64
N THR A 80 -27.48 25.20 -7.87
CA THR A 80 -26.09 25.51 -7.47
C THR A 80 -25.17 25.35 -8.67
N ASP A 81 -23.99 25.95 -8.61
CA ASP A 81 -22.96 25.92 -9.66
C ASP A 81 -21.60 25.48 -9.09
N GLY A 82 -21.65 24.39 -8.32
CA GLY A 82 -20.53 23.83 -7.57
C GLY A 82 -20.44 24.28 -6.12
N ALA A 83 -19.60 23.63 -5.34
CA ALA A 83 -19.30 24.00 -3.96
C ALA A 83 -17.88 23.57 -3.59
N PHE A 84 -17.25 24.28 -2.66
CA PHE A 84 -15.91 23.94 -2.19
C PHE A 84 -15.76 24.24 -0.69
N PHE A 85 -14.84 23.52 -0.05
CA PHE A 85 -14.40 23.87 1.31
C PHE A 85 -13.17 24.78 1.25
N SER A 86 -13.17 25.83 2.04
CA SER A 86 -11.96 26.61 2.29
C SER A 86 -10.91 25.80 3.07
N SER A 87 -9.67 26.29 3.15
CA SER A 87 -8.64 25.69 4.02
C SER A 87 -9.09 25.65 5.50
N ALA A 88 -9.85 26.65 5.95
CA ALA A 88 -10.49 26.70 7.27
C ALA A 88 -11.61 25.64 7.45
N GLY A 89 -12.02 24.97 6.37
CA GLY A 89 -13.03 23.90 6.38
C GLY A 89 -14.45 24.44 6.44
N GLU A 90 -14.69 25.58 5.80
CA GLU A 90 -15.99 26.21 5.66
C GLU A 90 -16.51 25.95 4.24
N LEU A 91 -17.75 25.48 4.12
CA LEU A 91 -18.38 25.18 2.83
C LEU A 91 -18.91 26.47 2.21
N THR A 92 -18.45 26.81 1.02
CA THR A 92 -19.03 27.86 0.18
C THR A 92 -19.65 27.24 -1.06
N VAL A 93 -20.90 27.60 -1.34
CA VAL A 93 -21.63 27.14 -2.52
C VAL A 93 -21.63 28.24 -3.57
N ASN A 94 -21.25 27.90 -4.79
CA ASN A 94 -21.39 28.79 -5.91
C ASN A 94 -22.86 28.81 -6.34
N ALA A 95 -23.43 30.01 -6.43
CA ALA A 95 -24.79 30.25 -6.87
C ALA A 95 -24.80 30.73 -8.33
N PRO A 96 -25.82 30.38 -9.12
CA PRO A 96 -25.91 30.85 -10.51
C PRO A 96 -26.14 32.36 -10.62
N ASP A 97 -26.78 32.97 -9.63
CA ASP A 97 -27.06 34.41 -9.55
C ASP A 97 -27.30 34.85 -8.09
N ALA A 98 -27.54 36.15 -7.91
CA ALA A 98 -27.78 36.74 -6.58
C ALA A 98 -29.06 36.21 -5.90
N VAL A 99 -30.07 35.80 -6.69
CA VAL A 99 -31.31 35.23 -6.16
C VAL A 99 -31.06 33.81 -5.65
N GLY A 100 -30.28 33.02 -6.40
CA GLY A 100 -29.79 31.71 -6.00
C GLY A 100 -28.96 31.79 -4.73
N ALA A 101 -28.04 32.76 -4.63
CA ALA A 101 -27.23 32.97 -3.44
C ALA A 101 -28.10 33.20 -2.20
N ALA A 102 -29.08 34.10 -2.29
CA ALA A 102 -30.02 34.36 -1.20
C ALA A 102 -30.92 33.16 -0.84
N ARG A 103 -31.17 32.22 -1.78
CA ARG A 103 -31.87 30.95 -1.49
C ARG A 103 -30.98 29.98 -0.72
N ILE A 104 -29.71 29.88 -1.11
CA ILE A 104 -28.73 29.01 -0.45
C ILE A 104 -28.43 29.50 0.97
N GLU A 105 -28.26 30.81 1.15
CA GLU A 105 -28.05 31.43 2.48
C GLU A 105 -29.23 31.18 3.42
N ARG A 106 -30.47 31.25 2.91
CA ARG A 106 -31.67 30.90 3.68
C ARG A 106 -31.73 29.43 4.07
N ALA A 107 -31.08 28.55 3.32
CA ALA A 107 -30.90 27.14 3.68
C ALA A 107 -29.74 26.91 4.68
N GLY A 108 -29.06 27.98 5.11
CA GLY A 108 -28.04 27.95 6.15
C GLY A 108 -26.66 27.49 5.65
N LEU A 109 -26.31 27.86 4.41
CA LEU A 109 -25.00 27.63 3.79
C LEU A 109 -24.45 28.95 3.25
N ASP A 110 -23.13 29.14 3.33
CA ASP A 110 -22.49 30.30 2.73
C ASP A 110 -22.55 30.18 1.21
N ALA A 111 -22.88 31.28 0.52
CA ALA A 111 -22.93 31.31 -0.92
C ALA A 111 -22.17 32.49 -1.52
N ARG A 112 -21.76 32.32 -2.77
CA ARG A 112 -21.21 33.40 -3.60
C ARG A 112 -21.69 33.25 -5.03
N VAL A 113 -21.73 34.35 -5.78
CA VAL A 113 -21.88 34.30 -7.24
C VAL A 113 -20.47 34.32 -7.85
N PRO A 114 -20.00 33.22 -8.46
CA PRO A 114 -18.69 33.18 -9.10
C PRO A 114 -18.70 34.00 -10.40
N ALA A 115 -17.52 34.26 -10.97
CA ALA A 115 -17.44 34.89 -12.28
C ALA A 115 -17.80 33.90 -13.40
N ARG A 116 -17.54 32.60 -13.19
CA ARG A 116 -17.73 31.53 -14.18
C ARG A 116 -18.55 30.37 -13.63
N GLY A 117 -18.17 29.87 -12.45
CA GLY A 117 -18.82 28.72 -11.82
C GLY A 117 -18.47 27.38 -12.46
N GLU A 118 -18.94 26.29 -11.86
CA GLU A 118 -18.58 24.92 -12.23
C GLU A 118 -18.95 24.59 -13.67
N GLY A 119 -20.16 24.95 -14.10
CA GLY A 119 -20.67 24.62 -15.43
C GLY A 119 -19.83 25.21 -16.57
N GLU A 120 -19.40 26.47 -16.45
CA GLU A 120 -18.52 27.10 -17.44
C GLU A 120 -17.11 26.50 -17.41
N LEU A 121 -16.55 26.28 -16.21
CA LEU A 121 -15.21 25.74 -16.04
C LEU A 121 -15.12 24.29 -16.57
N GLU A 122 -16.15 23.48 -16.39
CA GLU A 122 -16.22 22.12 -16.96
C GLU A 122 -16.26 22.14 -18.49
N GLN A 123 -16.92 23.13 -19.11
CA GLN A 123 -16.87 23.27 -20.58
C GLN A 123 -15.46 23.61 -21.08
N ILE A 124 -14.70 24.40 -20.33
CA ILE A 124 -13.30 24.71 -20.64
C ILE A 124 -12.45 23.44 -20.47
N LYS A 125 -12.58 22.76 -19.34
CA LYS A 125 -11.87 21.50 -19.06
C LYS A 125 -12.15 20.46 -20.15
N ALA A 126 -13.40 20.29 -20.58
CA ALA A 126 -13.78 19.35 -21.62
C ALA A 126 -13.11 19.64 -22.98
N LYS A 127 -12.87 20.91 -23.32
CA LYS A 127 -12.10 21.28 -24.53
C LYS A 127 -10.63 20.85 -24.42
N LEU A 128 -10.03 21.02 -23.24
CA LEU A 128 -8.68 20.56 -22.96
C LEU A 128 -8.58 19.02 -22.96
N ASP A 129 -9.57 18.33 -22.39
CA ASP A 129 -9.68 16.87 -22.41
C ASP A 129 -9.73 16.35 -23.86
N ALA A 130 -10.54 16.98 -24.72
CA ALA A 130 -10.65 16.62 -26.13
C ALA A 130 -9.35 16.83 -26.91
N LEU A 131 -8.52 17.79 -26.52
CA LEU A 131 -7.18 17.98 -27.09
C LEU A 131 -6.22 16.89 -26.63
N ALA A 132 -6.21 16.58 -25.33
CA ALA A 132 -5.36 15.54 -24.74
C ALA A 132 -5.69 14.14 -25.31
N ALA A 133 -6.96 13.86 -25.58
CA ALA A 133 -7.41 12.62 -26.21
C ALA A 133 -6.86 12.42 -27.62
N LYS A 134 -6.60 13.51 -28.36
CA LYS A 134 -6.01 13.46 -29.71
C LYS A 134 -4.48 13.39 -29.67
N ARG A 135 -3.87 14.04 -28.68
CA ARG A 135 -2.42 14.07 -28.51
C ARG A 135 -2.08 14.26 -27.04
N VAL A 136 -1.38 13.29 -26.48
CA VAL A 136 -0.88 13.34 -25.10
C VAL A 136 0.01 14.58 -24.91
N PRO A 137 -0.33 15.49 -23.97
CA PRO A 137 0.44 16.71 -23.72
C PRO A 137 1.63 16.42 -22.80
N SER A 138 2.60 15.61 -23.27
CA SER A 138 3.78 15.22 -22.48
C SER A 138 4.49 16.43 -21.89
N GLY A 139 4.48 16.54 -20.55
CA GLY A 139 5.01 17.68 -19.78
C GLY A 139 3.95 18.53 -19.08
N VAL A 140 2.67 18.30 -19.35
CA VAL A 140 1.55 18.73 -18.50
C VAL A 140 1.25 17.60 -17.52
N ALA A 141 1.28 17.90 -16.22
CA ALA A 141 1.10 16.93 -15.14
C ALA A 141 -0.38 16.66 -14.85
N SER A 142 -1.19 17.71 -14.73
CA SER A 142 -2.62 17.61 -14.46
C SER A 142 -3.37 18.86 -14.98
N TRP A 143 -4.68 18.76 -15.14
CA TRP A 143 -5.55 19.92 -15.30
C TRP A 143 -6.96 19.62 -14.77
N GLY A 144 -7.63 20.62 -14.21
CA GLY A 144 -8.94 20.42 -13.60
C GLY A 144 -9.61 21.71 -13.14
N VAL A 145 -10.91 21.62 -12.85
CA VAL A 145 -11.70 22.73 -12.28
C VAL A 145 -11.27 22.95 -10.83
N ASP A 146 -10.91 24.19 -10.51
CA ASP A 146 -10.69 24.68 -9.16
C ASP A 146 -11.78 25.70 -8.83
N LEU A 147 -12.83 25.22 -8.16
CA LEU A 147 -13.98 26.03 -7.78
C LEU A 147 -13.65 27.10 -6.76
N ALA A 148 -12.57 26.97 -5.98
CA ALA A 148 -12.20 27.98 -4.99
C ALA A 148 -11.62 29.21 -5.68
N SER A 149 -10.69 28.99 -6.63
CA SER A 149 -10.11 30.07 -7.44
C SER A 149 -10.97 30.48 -8.64
N ASP A 150 -12.05 29.73 -8.92
CA ASP A 150 -12.95 29.94 -10.07
C ASP A 150 -12.22 29.85 -11.42
N THR A 151 -11.28 28.91 -11.54
CA THR A 151 -10.46 28.69 -12.73
C THR A 151 -10.30 27.21 -13.08
N VAL A 152 -9.89 26.91 -14.32
CA VAL A 152 -9.29 25.63 -14.67
C VAL A 152 -7.78 25.73 -14.41
N THR A 153 -7.29 24.99 -13.42
CA THR A 153 -5.85 24.94 -13.13
C THR A 153 -5.17 23.94 -14.05
N VAL A 154 -4.02 24.31 -14.62
CA VAL A 154 -3.17 23.46 -15.46
C VAL A 154 -1.78 23.38 -14.81
N GLU A 155 -1.40 22.20 -14.35
CA GLU A 155 -0.13 21.92 -13.70
C GLU A 155 0.91 21.43 -14.71
N VAL A 156 2.09 22.05 -14.71
CA VAL A 156 3.11 21.83 -15.74
C VAL A 156 4.41 21.36 -15.10
N SER A 157 4.87 20.18 -15.54
CA SER A 157 6.16 19.61 -15.17
C SER A 157 7.27 19.95 -16.16
N SER A 158 6.95 20.11 -17.44
CA SER A 158 7.90 20.55 -18.48
C SER A 158 7.16 21.11 -19.70
N ASP A 159 7.54 22.30 -20.17
CA ASP A 159 7.02 22.91 -21.40
C ASP A 159 8.01 22.83 -22.58
N LYS A 160 9.08 22.05 -22.44
CA LYS A 160 10.09 21.85 -23.49
C LYS A 160 9.57 21.04 -24.69
N GLY A 161 8.51 20.25 -24.50
CA GLY A 161 7.91 19.44 -25.56
C GLY A 161 6.95 20.24 -26.44
N ALA A 162 6.91 19.93 -27.75
CA ALA A 162 5.96 20.55 -28.67
C ALA A 162 4.49 20.25 -28.30
N ALA A 163 4.22 19.07 -27.72
CA ALA A 163 2.87 18.70 -27.27
C ALA A 163 2.41 19.55 -26.08
N ALA A 164 3.26 19.71 -25.04
CA ALA A 164 2.97 20.59 -23.92
C ALA A 164 2.77 22.05 -24.35
N ARG A 165 3.62 22.59 -25.25
CA ARG A 165 3.43 23.95 -25.77
C ARG A 165 2.12 24.15 -26.51
N ALA A 166 1.73 23.18 -27.35
CA ALA A 166 0.47 23.25 -28.08
C ALA A 166 -0.73 23.22 -27.12
N PHE A 167 -0.67 22.36 -26.10
CA PHE A 167 -1.71 22.30 -25.07
C PHE A 167 -1.81 23.61 -24.27
N LEU A 168 -0.68 24.16 -23.84
CA LEU A 168 -0.64 25.44 -23.12
C LEU A 168 -1.10 26.63 -23.97
N ALA A 169 -0.83 26.61 -25.29
CA ALA A 169 -1.31 27.62 -26.21
C ALA A 169 -2.84 27.57 -26.36
N GLU A 170 -3.44 26.38 -26.39
CA GLU A 170 -4.90 26.24 -26.37
C GLU A 170 -5.48 26.71 -25.04
N ALA A 171 -4.90 26.29 -23.92
CA ALA A 171 -5.33 26.69 -22.60
C ALA A 171 -5.28 28.22 -22.41
N ALA A 172 -4.25 28.89 -22.95
CA ALA A 172 -4.11 30.35 -22.91
C ALA A 172 -5.24 31.12 -23.63
N LYS A 173 -5.94 30.51 -24.60
CA LYS A 173 -7.09 31.15 -25.28
C LYS A 173 -8.27 31.42 -24.35
N HIS A 174 -8.33 30.71 -23.23
CA HIS A 174 -9.36 30.90 -22.20
C HIS A 174 -9.03 32.04 -21.22
N GLY A 175 -7.91 32.74 -21.41
CA GLY A 175 -7.54 33.92 -20.64
C GLY A 175 -7.56 33.68 -19.13
N ALA A 176 -8.22 34.56 -18.39
CA ALA A 176 -8.30 34.49 -16.92
C ALA A 176 -9.07 33.27 -16.39
N ALA A 177 -9.74 32.50 -17.24
CA ALA A 177 -10.41 31.26 -16.84
C ALA A 177 -9.44 30.09 -16.64
N VAL A 178 -8.19 30.21 -17.11
CA VAL A 178 -7.16 29.18 -16.94
C VAL A 178 -6.00 29.72 -16.12
N LYS A 179 -5.59 28.96 -15.09
CA LYS A 179 -4.42 29.26 -14.27
C LYS A 179 -3.33 28.21 -14.52
N VAL A 180 -2.19 28.64 -15.07
CA VAL A 180 -1.05 27.74 -15.31
C VAL A 180 -0.09 27.78 -14.13
N VAL A 181 0.16 26.62 -13.50
CA VAL A 181 1.08 26.44 -12.39
C VAL A 181 2.28 25.64 -12.87
N ARG A 182 3.48 26.24 -12.88
CA ARG A 182 4.73 25.62 -13.35
C ARG A 182 5.58 25.10 -12.20
N GLY A 183 6.57 24.28 -12.54
CA GLY A 183 7.52 23.71 -11.57
C GLY A 183 6.96 22.51 -10.82
N GLN A 184 5.92 21.87 -11.36
CA GLN A 184 5.35 20.66 -10.80
C GLN A 184 6.20 19.44 -11.14
N GLU A 185 6.09 18.39 -10.34
CA GLU A 185 6.78 17.13 -10.62
C GLU A 185 6.06 16.34 -11.71
N GLN A 186 6.79 15.43 -12.37
CA GLN A 186 6.17 14.49 -13.30
C GLN A 186 5.40 13.42 -12.50
N LEU A 187 4.12 13.21 -12.85
CA LEU A 187 3.29 12.17 -12.23
C LEU A 187 3.50 10.82 -12.93
N ALA A 188 3.55 9.75 -12.13
CA ALA A 188 3.59 8.37 -12.60
C ALA A 188 2.69 7.50 -11.70
N PRO A 189 2.03 6.46 -12.25
CA PRO A 189 1.39 5.44 -11.42
C PRO A 189 2.40 4.82 -10.47
N GLN A 190 2.03 4.69 -9.20
CA GLN A 190 2.87 4.01 -8.21
C GLN A 190 2.66 2.50 -8.31
N ALA A 191 3.73 1.74 -8.50
CA ALA A 191 3.68 0.28 -8.43
C ALA A 191 4.22 -0.20 -7.07
N VAL A 192 3.41 -0.98 -6.37
CA VAL A 192 3.81 -1.68 -5.15
C VAL A 192 3.94 -3.16 -5.50
N ILE A 193 5.18 -3.65 -5.50
CA ILE A 193 5.47 -5.03 -5.90
C ILE A 193 5.73 -5.85 -4.65
N TYR A 194 4.94 -6.90 -4.43
CA TYR A 194 5.09 -7.75 -3.25
C TYR A 194 6.32 -8.66 -3.37
N PRO A 195 7.12 -8.82 -2.30
CA PRO A 195 8.06 -9.92 -2.19
C PRO A 195 7.40 -11.27 -2.51
N GLY A 196 8.06 -12.04 -3.36
CA GLY A 196 7.62 -13.29 -3.97
C GLY A 196 7.01 -13.14 -5.37
N SER A 197 6.69 -11.91 -5.81
CA SER A 197 6.14 -11.65 -7.15
C SER A 197 7.04 -12.10 -8.28
N GLN A 198 6.48 -12.31 -9.46
CA GLN A 198 7.22 -12.59 -10.68
C GLN A 198 8.22 -11.47 -11.02
N MET A 199 9.46 -11.84 -11.32
CA MET A 199 10.47 -10.93 -11.86
C MET A 199 11.07 -11.55 -13.12
N THR A 200 10.97 -10.86 -14.26
CA THR A 200 11.52 -11.32 -15.55
C THR A 200 12.68 -10.45 -16.02
N PHE A 201 13.64 -11.06 -16.71
CA PHE A 201 14.83 -10.41 -17.27
C PHE A 201 15.45 -11.31 -18.33
N ASN A 202 15.86 -10.78 -19.48
CA ASN A 202 16.58 -11.53 -20.53
C ASN A 202 15.98 -12.90 -20.91
N GLY A 203 14.65 -13.08 -20.82
CA GLY A 203 13.99 -14.37 -21.08
C GLY A 203 13.99 -15.35 -19.90
N TYR A 204 14.63 -15.01 -18.79
CA TYR A 204 14.63 -15.73 -17.52
C TYR A 204 13.57 -15.22 -16.55
N LEU A 205 13.36 -16.03 -15.51
CA LEU A 205 12.38 -15.82 -14.46
C LEU A 205 13.02 -16.00 -13.09
N CYS A 206 12.80 -15.03 -12.21
CA CYS A 206 13.03 -15.14 -10.77
C CYS A 206 11.81 -14.59 -10.02
N SER A 207 11.94 -14.50 -8.71
CA SER A 207 10.99 -13.89 -7.80
C SER A 207 11.57 -12.62 -7.16
N VAL A 208 10.70 -11.68 -6.82
CA VAL A 208 11.04 -10.44 -6.13
C VAL A 208 11.41 -10.74 -4.67
N GLY A 209 12.53 -10.22 -4.20
CA GLY A 209 12.96 -10.27 -2.80
C GLY A 209 12.43 -9.09 -1.98
N TYR A 210 13.29 -8.43 -1.21
CA TYR A 210 12.90 -7.38 -0.25
C TYR A 210 13.27 -5.98 -0.71
N GLY A 211 12.47 -4.98 -0.32
CA GLY A 211 12.81 -3.58 -0.49
C GLY A 211 13.71 -3.09 0.64
N ALA A 212 14.79 -2.41 0.29
CA ALA A 212 15.68 -1.77 1.26
C ALA A 212 16.14 -0.41 0.73
N LYS A 213 16.70 0.42 1.61
CA LYS A 213 17.22 1.74 1.24
C LYS A 213 18.63 1.95 1.76
N ASP A 214 19.41 2.71 1.00
CA ASP A 214 20.69 3.19 1.49
C ASP A 214 20.53 4.37 2.46
N ARG A 215 21.65 4.86 3.00
CA ARG A 215 21.68 6.01 3.91
C ARG A 215 21.15 7.32 3.31
N ASN A 216 21.11 7.43 1.97
CA ASN A 216 20.61 8.60 1.26
C ASN A 216 19.12 8.43 0.89
N GLY A 217 18.47 7.35 1.32
CA GLY A 217 17.08 7.04 1.01
C GLY A 217 16.85 6.42 -0.37
N LYS A 218 17.90 6.13 -1.14
CA LYS A 218 17.75 5.50 -2.46
C LYS A 218 17.26 4.08 -2.29
N GLN A 219 16.22 3.72 -3.05
CA GLN A 219 15.53 2.44 -2.94
C GLN A 219 16.18 1.36 -3.79
N TYR A 220 16.28 0.17 -3.21
CA TYR A 220 16.86 -1.02 -3.80
C TYR A 220 15.94 -2.23 -3.60
N LEU A 221 15.88 -3.07 -4.62
CA LEU A 221 15.50 -4.46 -4.48
C LEU A 221 16.74 -5.25 -4.01
N VAL A 222 16.57 -6.03 -2.95
CA VAL A 222 17.52 -7.03 -2.48
C VAL A 222 17.06 -8.41 -2.98
N THR A 223 17.88 -9.11 -3.75
CA THR A 223 17.52 -10.37 -4.43
C THR A 223 18.70 -11.34 -4.50
N ALA A 224 18.47 -12.53 -5.09
CA ALA A 224 19.53 -13.49 -5.36
C ALA A 224 20.51 -12.94 -6.40
N GLY A 225 21.80 -13.13 -6.15
CA GLY A 225 22.86 -12.60 -6.99
C GLY A 225 22.87 -13.20 -8.40
N HIS A 226 22.56 -14.50 -8.54
CA HIS A 226 22.52 -15.18 -9.84
C HIS A 226 21.39 -14.67 -10.75
N CYS A 227 20.31 -14.12 -10.18
CA CYS A 227 19.25 -13.49 -10.98
C CYS A 227 19.70 -12.19 -11.63
N ILE A 228 20.80 -11.59 -11.17
CA ILE A 228 21.28 -10.30 -11.63
C ILE A 228 22.79 -10.29 -11.93
N GLU A 229 23.37 -11.44 -12.27
CA GLU A 229 24.80 -11.57 -12.55
C GLU A 229 25.28 -10.56 -13.61
N ASP A 230 24.53 -10.42 -14.70
CA ASP A 230 24.81 -9.47 -15.79
C ASP A 230 24.18 -8.09 -15.59
N LEU A 231 23.75 -7.76 -14.37
CA LEU A 231 23.11 -6.50 -14.00
C LEU A 231 21.94 -6.10 -14.93
N PRO A 232 20.97 -7.00 -15.19
CA PRO A 232 19.95 -6.80 -16.21
C PRO A 232 18.90 -5.76 -15.78
N VAL A 233 18.09 -5.35 -16.76
CA VAL A 233 16.83 -4.65 -16.51
C VAL A 233 15.80 -5.66 -16.01
N LEU A 234 15.13 -5.32 -14.91
CA LEU A 234 14.15 -6.18 -14.24
C LEU A 234 12.74 -5.70 -14.55
N LYS A 235 11.86 -6.65 -14.86
CA LYS A 235 10.48 -6.39 -15.23
C LYS A 235 9.49 -7.13 -14.31
N TYR A 236 8.40 -6.46 -13.98
CA TYR A 236 7.22 -6.98 -13.31
C TYR A 236 6.03 -6.74 -14.25
N ASP A 237 5.27 -7.79 -14.58
CA ASP A 237 4.18 -7.75 -15.57
C ASP A 237 4.57 -7.06 -16.90
N GLY A 238 5.77 -7.37 -17.40
CA GLY A 238 6.30 -6.82 -18.65
C GLY A 238 6.82 -5.37 -18.54
N THR A 239 6.58 -4.70 -17.42
CA THR A 239 6.99 -3.31 -17.17
C THR A 239 8.29 -3.26 -16.38
N ARG A 240 9.21 -2.40 -16.80
CA ARG A 240 10.47 -2.18 -16.09
C ARG A 240 10.20 -1.55 -14.71
N PHE A 241 10.80 -2.10 -13.65
CA PHE A 241 10.68 -1.55 -12.29
C PHE A 241 12.03 -1.35 -11.58
N ALA A 242 13.09 -2.02 -12.03
CA ALA A 242 14.41 -1.93 -11.43
C ALA A 242 15.52 -2.28 -12.43
N LYS A 243 16.77 -1.98 -12.07
CA LYS A 243 17.97 -2.41 -12.80
C LYS A 243 19.03 -2.92 -11.84
N GLY A 244 19.61 -4.09 -12.13
CA GLY A 244 20.74 -4.63 -11.36
C GLY A 244 21.87 -3.61 -11.28
N THR A 245 22.46 -3.45 -10.09
CA THR A 245 23.62 -2.56 -9.89
C THR A 245 24.84 -3.29 -9.36
N ASN A 246 24.64 -4.28 -8.48
CA ASN A 246 25.73 -5.03 -7.89
C ASN A 246 25.30 -6.46 -7.57
N THR A 247 26.19 -7.42 -7.77
CA THR A 247 26.04 -8.81 -7.35
C THR A 247 27.35 -9.32 -6.76
N ARG A 248 27.27 -10.29 -5.85
CA ARG A 248 28.42 -11.10 -5.41
C ARG A 248 28.41 -12.50 -6.01
N PHE A 249 27.43 -12.80 -6.84
CA PHE A 249 27.38 -14.05 -7.56
C PHE A 249 28.37 -13.99 -8.72
N ALA A 250 29.20 -15.01 -8.82
CA ALA A 250 30.08 -15.23 -9.94
C ALA A 250 30.22 -16.74 -10.12
N VAL A 251 30.06 -17.21 -11.35
CA VAL A 251 30.29 -18.62 -11.69
C VAL A 251 31.69 -19.08 -11.26
N GLY A 252 31.79 -20.27 -10.68
CA GLY A 252 33.05 -20.87 -10.21
C GLY A 252 33.16 -21.04 -8.69
N THR A 253 34.33 -20.80 -8.09
CA THR A 253 34.65 -21.30 -6.73
C THR A 253 34.49 -20.30 -5.58
N ARG A 254 34.15 -19.03 -5.86
CA ARG A 254 34.05 -17.97 -4.84
C ARG A 254 32.77 -17.17 -4.95
N SER A 255 31.64 -17.86 -5.03
CA SER A 255 30.33 -17.23 -5.20
C SER A 255 29.61 -16.98 -3.87
N VAL A 256 28.84 -15.89 -3.82
CA VAL A 256 27.86 -15.61 -2.77
C VAL A 256 26.60 -15.11 -3.45
N ASP A 257 25.46 -15.72 -3.16
CA ASP A 257 24.23 -15.51 -3.95
C ASP A 257 23.40 -14.33 -3.44
N MET A 258 24.02 -13.15 -3.39
CA MET A 258 23.39 -11.90 -3.01
C MET A 258 23.59 -10.81 -4.06
N GLY A 259 22.55 -10.02 -4.29
CA GLY A 259 22.58 -8.90 -5.22
C GLY A 259 21.59 -7.80 -4.88
N ILE A 260 21.85 -6.61 -5.42
CA ILE A 260 20.98 -5.44 -5.31
C ILE A 260 20.70 -4.82 -6.69
N ALA A 261 19.48 -4.34 -6.85
CA ALA A 261 19.03 -3.62 -8.03
C ALA A 261 18.40 -2.29 -7.61
N ALA A 262 18.77 -1.19 -8.26
CA ALA A 262 18.15 0.11 -7.99
C ALA A 262 16.71 0.12 -8.53
N LEU A 263 15.75 0.54 -7.70
CA LEU A 263 14.37 0.73 -8.13
C LEU A 263 14.26 1.99 -8.98
N ASP A 264 13.44 1.92 -10.03
CA ASP A 264 13.08 3.08 -10.82
C ASP A 264 12.11 3.97 -10.04
N SER A 265 12.14 5.29 -10.28
CA SER A 265 11.26 6.26 -9.63
C SER A 265 9.79 5.86 -9.73
N GLY A 266 9.04 5.99 -8.62
CA GLY A 266 7.62 5.61 -8.54
C GLY A 266 7.36 4.11 -8.28
N ASN A 267 8.39 3.27 -8.33
CA ASN A 267 8.27 1.86 -7.96
C ASN A 267 8.72 1.64 -6.52
N SER A 268 8.04 0.71 -5.84
CA SER A 268 8.37 0.30 -4.48
C SER A 268 8.17 -1.21 -4.32
N ILE A 269 8.93 -1.79 -3.39
CA ILE A 269 8.66 -3.15 -2.92
C ILE A 269 7.82 -3.05 -1.65
N ALA A 270 6.75 -3.83 -1.58
CA ALA A 270 5.83 -3.83 -0.45
C ALA A 270 6.56 -4.19 0.86
N THR A 271 6.16 -3.56 1.96
CA THR A 271 6.60 -3.91 3.33
C THR A 271 5.80 -5.09 3.91
N ALA A 272 5.23 -5.92 3.05
CA ALA A 272 4.52 -7.14 3.41
C ALA A 272 4.77 -8.20 2.33
N VAL A 273 4.95 -9.46 2.72
CA VAL A 273 5.21 -10.59 1.81
C VAL A 273 3.87 -11.14 1.30
N GLY A 274 3.76 -11.36 -0.02
CA GLY A 274 2.56 -11.93 -0.64
C GLY A 274 2.42 -13.43 -0.34
N THR A 275 1.21 -13.91 -0.12
CA THR A 275 0.90 -15.32 0.21
C THR A 275 0.09 -16.06 -0.87
N TRP A 276 -0.21 -15.38 -1.99
CA TRP A 276 -0.89 -15.95 -3.16
C TRP A 276 -2.26 -16.57 -2.85
N GLY A 277 -3.03 -15.93 -1.97
CA GLY A 277 -4.35 -16.40 -1.56
C GLY A 277 -4.34 -17.38 -0.38
N ASN A 278 -3.17 -17.73 0.18
CA ASN A 278 -3.05 -18.53 1.41
C ASN A 278 -3.21 -17.65 2.67
N GLY A 279 -4.18 -16.72 2.66
CA GLY A 279 -4.39 -15.69 3.68
C GLY A 279 -4.03 -14.28 3.22
N GLY A 280 -3.98 -13.33 4.16
CA GLY A 280 -3.49 -11.97 3.89
C GLY A 280 -1.98 -11.93 3.68
N SER A 281 -1.45 -10.79 3.22
CA SER A 281 0.00 -10.58 3.17
C SER A 281 0.61 -10.54 4.58
N VAL A 282 1.84 -11.01 4.73
CA VAL A 282 2.55 -11.03 6.03
C VAL A 282 3.41 -9.78 6.16
N ALA A 283 3.07 -8.91 7.11
CA ALA A 283 3.83 -7.67 7.35
C ALA A 283 5.30 -7.95 7.72
N VAL A 284 6.22 -7.17 7.15
CA VAL A 284 7.65 -7.21 7.44
C VAL A 284 7.96 -6.19 8.53
N ARG A 285 8.31 -6.65 9.73
CA ARG A 285 8.62 -5.79 10.89
C ARG A 285 10.11 -5.72 11.23
N GLY A 286 10.94 -6.49 10.57
CA GLY A 286 12.39 -6.51 10.81
C GLY A 286 13.09 -7.64 10.08
N SER A 287 14.38 -7.82 10.37
CA SER A 287 15.25 -8.83 9.74
C SER A 287 16.02 -9.67 10.76
N SER A 288 15.46 -9.87 11.95
CA SER A 288 16.13 -10.69 12.97
C SER A 288 16.18 -12.14 12.51
N ARG A 289 17.38 -12.74 12.52
CA ARG A 289 17.54 -14.15 12.15
C ARG A 289 16.77 -15.05 13.10
N ALA A 290 15.98 -15.94 12.52
CA ALA A 290 15.35 -17.03 13.25
C ALA A 290 16.39 -18.10 13.61
N ALA A 291 16.21 -18.77 14.75
CA ALA A 291 17.08 -19.87 15.15
C ALA A 291 16.87 -21.10 14.25
N SER A 292 17.88 -21.98 14.16
CA SER A 292 17.72 -23.31 13.56
C SER A 292 16.53 -24.06 14.18
N GLY A 293 15.72 -24.68 13.35
CA GLY A 293 14.45 -25.34 13.73
C GLY A 293 13.24 -24.42 13.77
N ALA A 294 13.40 -23.09 13.68
CA ALA A 294 12.28 -22.17 13.65
C ALA A 294 11.41 -22.34 12.40
N ALA A 295 10.10 -22.17 12.55
CA ALA A 295 9.17 -22.17 11.44
C ALA A 295 9.44 -20.99 10.50
N LEU A 296 9.34 -21.26 9.20
CA LEU A 296 9.70 -20.33 8.14
C LEU A 296 8.86 -20.60 6.90
N CYS A 297 8.47 -19.55 6.19
CA CYS A 297 7.77 -19.62 4.92
C CYS A 297 8.51 -18.87 3.82
N LYS A 298 8.35 -19.31 2.58
CA LYS A 298 8.87 -18.69 1.36
C LYS A 298 7.71 -18.28 0.47
N SER A 299 7.78 -17.06 -0.06
CA SER A 299 6.99 -16.60 -1.18
C SER A 299 7.82 -16.56 -2.46
N GLY A 300 7.29 -17.10 -3.56
CA GLY A 300 7.94 -17.06 -4.87
C GLY A 300 6.98 -17.34 -6.01
N GLN A 301 7.38 -17.02 -7.22
CA GLN A 301 6.50 -17.05 -8.39
C GLN A 301 6.11 -18.47 -8.81
N THR A 302 6.97 -19.47 -8.58
CA THR A 302 6.72 -20.84 -9.07
C THR A 302 5.92 -21.63 -8.07
N THR A 303 6.43 -21.82 -6.86
CA THR A 303 5.78 -22.67 -5.85
C THR A 303 4.86 -21.89 -4.91
N LYS A 304 4.73 -20.58 -5.15
CA LYS A 304 3.87 -19.68 -4.37
C LYS A 304 4.31 -19.66 -2.90
N TRP A 305 3.43 -20.06 -2.00
CA TRP A 305 3.63 -19.99 -0.55
C TRP A 305 3.92 -21.37 0.03
N THR A 306 5.19 -21.65 0.34
CA THR A 306 5.63 -22.93 0.92
C THR A 306 6.30 -22.67 2.26
N CYS A 307 6.07 -23.55 3.23
CA CYS A 307 6.59 -23.41 4.60
C CYS A 307 7.32 -24.68 5.05
N GLY A 308 8.11 -24.50 6.11
CA GLY A 308 9.01 -25.50 6.64
C GLY A 308 9.76 -24.92 7.83
N THR A 309 11.03 -25.32 7.97
CA THR A 309 11.89 -24.90 9.08
C THR A 309 13.25 -24.45 8.59
N VAL A 310 13.86 -23.54 9.34
CA VAL A 310 15.28 -23.19 9.20
C VAL A 310 16.12 -24.42 9.54
N GLY A 311 17.07 -24.76 8.67
CA GLY A 311 18.12 -25.73 8.95
C GLY A 311 19.31 -25.08 9.63
N SER A 312 20.47 -25.13 8.98
CA SER A 312 21.74 -24.58 9.48
C SER A 312 22.17 -23.36 8.67
N TYR A 313 22.90 -22.45 9.29
CA TYR A 313 23.52 -21.28 8.63
C TYR A 313 24.98 -21.55 8.25
N ASN A 314 25.53 -20.69 7.38
CA ASN A 314 26.92 -20.75 6.90
C ASN A 314 27.24 -22.06 6.15
N ILE A 315 26.30 -22.50 5.32
CA ILE A 315 26.43 -23.68 4.47
C ILE A 315 27.05 -23.25 3.13
N SER A 316 27.92 -24.12 2.59
CA SER A 316 28.42 -24.02 1.22
C SER A 316 27.77 -25.09 0.36
N VAL A 317 27.34 -24.73 -0.84
CA VAL A 317 26.62 -25.59 -1.78
C VAL A 317 27.32 -25.51 -3.13
N THR A 318 27.55 -26.67 -3.75
CA THR A 318 27.96 -26.73 -5.16
C THR A 318 26.71 -26.89 -6.02
N TYR A 319 26.36 -25.84 -6.76
CA TYR A 319 25.31 -25.90 -7.77
C TYR A 319 25.87 -26.38 -9.10
N LYS A 320 25.16 -27.34 -9.71
CA LYS A 320 25.47 -27.84 -11.04
C LYS A 320 24.76 -27.01 -12.10
N ASP A 321 25.48 -26.62 -13.14
CA ASP A 321 24.87 -26.01 -14.31
C ASP A 321 24.09 -27.06 -15.11
N GLN A 322 22.79 -26.82 -15.31
CA GLN A 322 21.92 -27.72 -16.05
C GLN A 322 22.19 -27.72 -17.56
N ASN A 323 22.88 -26.70 -18.06
CA ASN A 323 23.27 -26.54 -19.47
C ASN A 323 24.69 -27.04 -19.76
N GLY A 324 25.36 -27.66 -18.78
CA GLY A 324 26.70 -28.24 -18.96
C GLY A 324 27.86 -27.24 -18.83
N GLY A 325 27.61 -26.01 -18.37
CA GLY A 325 28.65 -25.10 -17.92
C GLY A 325 29.30 -25.51 -16.59
N PRO A 326 30.22 -24.69 -16.05
CA PRO A 326 30.97 -25.05 -14.86
C PRO A 326 30.11 -24.98 -13.59
N ASP A 327 30.33 -25.95 -12.71
CA ASP A 327 29.73 -25.96 -11.38
C ASP A 327 30.14 -24.72 -10.57
N THR A 328 29.23 -24.23 -9.73
CA THR A 328 29.44 -23.03 -8.93
C THR A 328 29.32 -23.35 -7.44
N VAL A 329 30.36 -23.05 -6.68
CA VAL A 329 30.38 -23.13 -5.22
C VAL A 329 29.90 -21.81 -4.63
N VAL A 330 28.73 -21.85 -4.00
CA VAL A 330 28.12 -20.73 -3.29
C VAL A 330 28.26 -20.94 -1.79
N SER A 331 28.78 -19.93 -1.09
CA SER A 331 29.04 -19.97 0.36
C SER A 331 28.14 -19.01 1.14
N GLY A 332 28.01 -19.24 2.45
CA GLY A 332 27.28 -18.35 3.35
C GLY A 332 25.75 -18.50 3.32
N LEU A 333 25.24 -19.61 2.79
CA LEU A 333 23.81 -19.89 2.70
C LEU A 333 23.26 -20.41 4.03
N ALA A 334 21.94 -20.40 4.17
CA ALA A 334 21.23 -21.20 5.15
C ALA A 334 20.45 -22.32 4.44
N SER A 335 20.37 -23.51 5.06
CA SER A 335 19.51 -24.59 4.59
C SER A 335 18.10 -24.48 5.18
N SER A 336 17.13 -25.11 4.53
CA SER A 336 15.73 -25.12 4.95
C SER A 336 15.00 -26.37 4.47
N SER A 337 13.94 -26.77 5.16
CA SER A 337 13.01 -27.83 4.72
C SER A 337 11.90 -27.31 3.79
N VAL A 338 11.92 -26.02 3.44
CA VAL A 338 10.95 -25.40 2.56
C VAL A 338 11.18 -25.89 1.13
N CYS A 339 10.11 -26.30 0.46
CA CYS A 339 10.19 -26.72 -0.95
C CYS A 339 10.32 -25.50 -1.89
N THR A 340 11.18 -25.63 -2.89
CA THR A 340 11.43 -24.63 -3.93
C THR A 340 11.60 -25.30 -5.30
N GLU A 341 11.24 -24.58 -6.37
CA GLU A 341 11.49 -24.97 -7.77
C GLU A 341 12.13 -23.82 -8.58
N GLY A 342 12.52 -24.09 -9.82
CA GLY A 342 13.06 -23.07 -10.73
C GLY A 342 12.09 -21.89 -10.89
N GLY A 343 12.59 -20.66 -10.79
CA GLY A 343 11.80 -19.43 -10.78
C GLY A 343 11.47 -18.87 -9.40
N ASP A 344 11.59 -19.68 -8.32
CA ASP A 344 11.50 -19.17 -6.94
C ASP A 344 12.74 -18.41 -6.46
N SER A 345 13.85 -18.49 -7.21
CA SER A 345 15.09 -17.76 -6.97
C SER A 345 14.83 -16.28 -6.67
N GLY A 346 15.49 -15.71 -5.66
CA GLY A 346 15.25 -14.34 -5.20
C GLY A 346 14.01 -14.17 -4.30
N GLY A 347 13.11 -15.16 -4.25
CA GLY A 347 11.86 -15.13 -3.48
C GLY A 347 12.07 -15.03 -1.98
N ALA A 348 11.13 -14.37 -1.30
CA ALA A 348 11.26 -13.92 0.07
C ALA A 348 10.96 -15.02 1.10
N TYR A 349 11.93 -15.30 1.97
CA TYR A 349 11.76 -16.11 3.17
C TYR A 349 11.42 -15.23 4.38
N ILE A 350 10.39 -15.59 5.15
CA ILE A 350 9.91 -14.86 6.34
C ILE A 350 9.54 -15.83 7.49
N SER A 351 9.96 -15.51 8.71
CA SER A 351 9.62 -16.24 9.95
C SER A 351 8.83 -15.32 10.88
N GLY A 352 7.57 -15.65 11.15
CA GLY A 352 6.64 -14.72 11.80
C GLY A 352 6.51 -13.44 10.96
N ASN A 353 7.04 -12.33 11.47
CA ASN A 353 7.09 -11.03 10.78
C ASN A 353 8.54 -10.56 10.50
N GLN A 354 9.53 -11.46 10.63
CA GLN A 354 10.95 -11.17 10.42
C GLN A 354 11.42 -11.73 9.08
N ALA A 355 11.88 -10.85 8.20
CA ALA A 355 12.46 -11.20 6.92
C ALA A 355 13.78 -11.97 7.11
N GLN A 356 13.90 -13.14 6.50
CA GLN A 356 15.01 -14.07 6.73
C GLN A 356 16.03 -14.10 5.59
N GLY A 357 15.58 -14.01 4.33
CA GLY A 357 16.47 -14.16 3.19
C GLY A 357 15.77 -14.32 1.86
N MET A 358 16.57 -14.60 0.83
CA MET A 358 16.11 -14.80 -0.55
C MET A 358 16.49 -16.19 -1.03
N THR A 359 15.59 -16.87 -1.75
CA THR A 359 15.86 -18.19 -2.34
C THR A 359 17.14 -18.17 -3.17
N SER A 360 18.09 -19.06 -2.87
CA SER A 360 19.25 -19.30 -3.71
C SER A 360 18.99 -20.48 -4.66
N GLY A 361 18.58 -21.64 -4.11
CA GLY A 361 18.27 -22.81 -4.92
C GLY A 361 17.86 -24.02 -4.09
N GLY A 362 17.75 -25.18 -4.73
CA GLY A 362 17.37 -26.45 -4.10
C GLY A 362 17.73 -27.65 -4.98
N PRO A 363 17.36 -28.88 -4.58
CA PRO A 363 17.66 -30.08 -5.34
C PRO A 363 17.11 -30.04 -6.78
N ILE A 364 17.92 -30.51 -7.73
CA ILE A 364 17.50 -30.67 -9.13
C ILE A 364 16.36 -31.70 -9.19
N GLY A 365 15.28 -31.37 -9.89
CA GLY A 365 14.13 -32.27 -10.07
C GLY A 365 13.19 -32.37 -8.87
N GLN A 366 13.39 -31.59 -7.80
CA GLN A 366 12.41 -31.45 -6.73
C GLN A 366 11.06 -30.99 -7.29
N LYS A 367 9.97 -31.58 -6.79
CA LYS A 367 8.60 -31.23 -7.13
C LYS A 367 7.81 -30.87 -5.89
N CYS A 368 7.36 -29.64 -5.85
CA CYS A 368 6.55 -29.09 -4.78
C CYS A 368 5.07 -29.25 -5.15
N THR A 369 4.25 -29.55 -4.15
CA THR A 369 2.79 -29.68 -4.35
C THR A 369 2.08 -28.32 -4.35
N GLY A 370 2.82 -27.22 -4.21
CA GLY A 370 2.30 -25.86 -4.07
C GLY A 370 1.53 -25.60 -2.77
N GLY A 371 1.42 -26.61 -1.90
CA GLY A 371 0.80 -26.49 -0.58
C GLY A 371 1.77 -25.94 0.47
N VAL A 372 1.19 -25.34 1.52
CA VAL A 372 1.93 -24.76 2.67
C VAL A 372 2.92 -25.75 3.29
N ASN A 373 2.61 -27.05 3.33
CA ASN A 373 3.49 -28.10 3.89
C ASN A 373 4.13 -28.99 2.82
N SER A 374 4.44 -28.44 1.64
CA SER A 374 5.14 -29.19 0.59
C SER A 374 6.50 -29.66 1.11
N ARG A 375 6.71 -30.99 1.17
CA ARG A 375 7.99 -31.58 1.55
C ARG A 375 9.07 -31.20 0.55
N GLY A 376 10.26 -30.85 1.04
CA GLY A 376 11.40 -30.56 0.19
C GLY A 376 12.60 -30.09 1.01
N SER A 377 13.58 -29.55 0.30
CA SER A 377 14.69 -28.81 0.87
C SER A 377 15.06 -27.65 -0.04
N SER A 378 15.67 -26.64 0.55
CA SER A 378 16.16 -25.47 -0.16
C SER A 378 17.32 -24.83 0.58
N TYR A 379 17.93 -23.87 -0.10
CA TYR A 379 18.92 -22.97 0.45
C TYR A 379 18.53 -21.54 0.14
N PHE A 380 18.77 -20.64 1.09
CA PHE A 380 18.50 -19.22 0.95
C PHE A 380 19.71 -18.41 1.41
N GLN A 381 19.91 -17.27 0.79
CA GLN A 381 20.89 -16.28 1.21
C GLN A 381 20.30 -15.46 2.37
N PRO A 382 20.90 -15.46 3.57
CA PRO A 382 20.42 -14.61 4.67
C PRO A 382 20.34 -13.13 4.28
N LEU A 383 19.22 -12.50 4.60
CA LEU A 383 18.93 -11.12 4.21
C LEU A 383 19.89 -10.14 4.91
N ASP A 384 20.11 -10.32 6.21
CA ASP A 384 20.96 -9.47 7.02
C ASP A 384 22.43 -9.46 6.57
N ASP A 385 22.93 -10.57 6.01
CA ASP A 385 24.26 -10.59 5.37
C ASP A 385 24.31 -9.65 4.17
N THR A 386 23.25 -9.65 3.36
CA THR A 386 23.15 -8.78 2.18
C THR A 386 23.00 -7.32 2.59
N LEU A 387 22.11 -7.03 3.54
CA LEU A 387 21.90 -5.69 4.08
C LEU A 387 23.20 -5.11 4.67
N ARG A 388 23.93 -5.91 5.47
CA ARG A 388 25.20 -5.49 6.07
C ARG A 388 26.29 -5.27 5.02
N TYR A 389 26.41 -6.16 4.05
CA TYR A 389 27.43 -6.05 3.00
C TYR A 389 27.25 -4.79 2.14
N TYR A 390 26.01 -4.47 1.77
CA TYR A 390 25.70 -3.31 0.92
C TYR A 390 25.36 -2.03 1.71
N GLY A 391 25.36 -2.07 3.05
CA GLY A 391 25.04 -0.92 3.90
C GLY A 391 23.59 -0.44 3.76
N LEU A 392 22.65 -1.36 3.67
CA LEU A 392 21.22 -1.10 3.46
C LEU A 392 20.39 -1.27 4.73
N THR A 393 19.32 -0.49 4.84
CA THR A 393 18.28 -0.63 5.86
C THR A 393 17.03 -1.22 5.23
N LEU A 394 16.50 -2.30 5.80
CA LEU A 394 15.26 -2.94 5.35
C LEU A 394 14.07 -1.95 5.44
N ASN A 395 13.19 -1.96 4.44
CA ASN A 395 11.90 -1.29 4.55
C ASN A 395 10.94 -2.17 5.35
N THR A 396 10.33 -1.60 6.39
CA THR A 396 9.40 -2.30 7.30
C THR A 396 8.05 -1.61 7.34
N ASN A 397 7.01 -2.37 7.73
CA ASN A 397 5.64 -1.89 7.92
C ASN A 397 5.43 -1.26 9.28
#